data_AF-A0A645HFF6-F1
#
_entry.id   AF-A0A645HFF6-F1
#
_cell.length_a   1.000
_cell.length_b   1.000
_cell.length_c   1.000
_cell.angle_alpha   90.00
_cell.angle_beta   90.00
_cell.angle_gamma   90.00
#
_symmetry.space_group_name_H-M   'P 1'
#
loop_
_entity.id
_entity.type
_entity.pdbx_description
1 polymer ?
#
loop_
_entity_poly.entity_id
_entity_poly.type
_entity_poly.pdbx_seq_one_letter_code
_entity_poly.pdbx_strand_id
1 'polypeptide(L)'
;MTGWALTVNSLAEVDNAGNPSIESNSFSGALTIDAGVERLIGAFDKHVMVEQYIGMPFFADIPILKYLFGAESKVDSKLKVFVTMTAKPVETKNVPSPAAGEMIDTLIAASAAK
;
A
#
# COMPACT_ATOMS: atom_id res chain seq x y z
N MET A 1 -15.62 -12.65 6.06
CA MET A 1 -15.18 -11.28 5.70
C MET A 1 -13.74 -11.36 5.25
N THR A 2 -13.37 -10.63 4.19
CA THR A 2 -12.02 -10.66 3.63
C THR A 2 -11.33 -9.35 3.99
N GLY A 3 -10.20 -9.43 4.70
CA GLY A 3 -9.38 -8.27 5.05
C GLY A 3 -8.37 -7.95 3.95
N TRP A 4 -8.07 -6.67 3.76
CA TRP A 4 -7.01 -6.21 2.86
C TRP A 4 -6.16 -5.14 3.55
N ALA A 5 -4.90 -5.06 3.15
CA ALA A 5 -3.97 -4.02 3.58
C ALA A 5 -3.11 -3.58 2.39
N LEU A 6 -2.91 -2.27 2.25
CA LEU A 6 -2.06 -1.63 1.26
C LEU A 6 -1.11 -0.70 2.00
N THR A 7 0.18 -0.83 1.75
CA THR A 7 1.18 0.14 2.20
C THR A 7 1.90 0.69 0.99
N VAL A 8 1.84 2.02 0.81
CA VAL A 8 2.53 2.74 -0.26
C VAL A 8 3.67 3.53 0.36
N ASN A 9 4.89 3.24 -0.09
CA ASN A 9 6.10 3.92 0.37
C ASN A 9 6.60 4.86 -0.74
N SER A 10 6.86 6.11 -0.41
CA SER A 10 7.48 7.10 -1.30
C SER A 10 8.68 7.76 -0.62
N LEU A 11 9.73 8.06 -1.38
CA LEU A 11 10.86 8.84 -0.87
C LEU A 11 10.39 10.26 -0.55
N ALA A 12 10.54 10.69 0.71
CA ALA A 12 10.26 12.06 1.12
C ALA A 12 11.48 12.94 0.87
N GLU A 13 12.61 12.58 1.49
CA GLU A 13 13.85 13.35 1.47
C GLU A 13 15.06 12.41 1.67
N VAL A 14 16.27 12.91 1.40
CA VAL A 14 17.53 12.20 1.69
C VAL A 14 18.33 13.09 2.64
N ASP A 15 18.80 12.54 3.76
CA ASP A 15 19.60 13.29 4.72
C ASP A 15 21.01 13.60 4.20
N ASN A 16 21.75 14.42 4.95
CA ASN A 16 23.10 14.85 4.57
C ASN A 16 24.15 13.71 4.62
N ALA A 17 23.78 12.55 5.17
CA ALA A 17 24.57 11.32 5.21
C ALA A 17 24.15 10.31 4.12
N GLY A 18 23.16 10.63 3.29
CA GLY A 18 22.64 9.80 2.21
C GLY A 18 21.55 8.81 2.63
N ASN A 19 21.04 8.87 3.86
CA ASN A 19 19.96 8.00 4.29
C ASN A 19 18.60 8.53 3.78
N PRO A 20 17.80 7.68 3.11
CA PRO A 20 16.48 8.08 2.64
C PRO A 20 15.46 8.10 3.78
N SER A 21 14.71 9.20 3.88
CA SER A 21 13.48 9.29 4.66
C SER A 21 12.31 8.82 3.79
N ILE A 22 11.61 7.78 4.24
CA ILE A 22 10.50 7.18 3.52
C ILE A 22 9.18 7.59 4.17
N GLU A 23 8.29 8.16 3.37
CA GLU A 23 6.90 8.40 3.72
C GLU A 23 6.08 7.14 3.41
N SER A 24 5.40 6.61 4.42
CA SER A 24 4.61 5.38 4.31
C SER A 24 3.13 5.67 4.57
N ASN A 25 2.28 5.39 3.58
CA ASN A 25 0.83 5.51 3.69
C ASN A 25 0.20 4.12 3.74
N SER A 26 -0.43 3.78 4.87
CA SER A 26 -1.03 2.46 5.11
C SER A 26 -2.55 2.54 5.16
N PHE A 27 -3.20 1.69 4.38
CA PHE A 27 -4.65 1.54 4.29
C PHE A 27 -5.01 0.10 4.61
N SER A 28 -6.07 -0.12 5.36
CA SER A 28 -6.60 -1.46 5.59
C SER A 28 -8.11 -1.41 5.74
N GLY A 29 -8.77 -2.51 5.40
CA GLY A 29 -10.22 -2.61 5.50
C GLY A 29 -10.70 -4.04 5.40
N ALA A 30 -11.97 -4.24 5.74
CA ALA A 30 -12.66 -5.50 5.53
C ALA A 30 -13.92 -5.24 4.72
N LEU A 31 -14.16 -6.03 3.69
CA LEU A 31 -15.40 -5.97 2.92
C LEU A 31 -15.85 -7.37 2.48
N THR A 32 -17.11 -7.46 2.07
CA THR A 32 -17.70 -8.68 1.50
C THR A 32 -17.68 -8.56 -0.02
N ILE A 33 -17.15 -9.57 -0.70
CA ILE A 33 -17.01 -9.60 -2.17
C ILE A 33 -17.77 -10.79 -2.74
N ASP A 34 -18.46 -10.56 -3.86
CA ASP A 34 -19.11 -11.62 -4.63
C ASP A 34 -18.07 -12.56 -5.25
N ALA A 35 -18.33 -13.87 -5.18
CA ALA A 35 -17.49 -14.86 -5.84
C ALA A 35 -17.56 -14.69 -7.37
N GLY A 36 -16.40 -14.71 -8.03
CA GLY A 36 -16.27 -14.64 -9.48
C GLY A 36 -16.29 -13.23 -10.09
N VAL A 37 -16.44 -12.17 -9.29
CA VAL A 37 -16.44 -10.78 -9.78
C VAL A 37 -15.23 -10.01 -9.23
N GLU A 38 -14.51 -9.31 -10.10
CA GLU A 38 -13.45 -8.39 -9.70
C GLU A 38 -14.06 -7.09 -9.16
N ARG A 39 -13.63 -6.67 -7.97
CA ARG A 39 -14.07 -5.43 -7.34
C ARG A 39 -12.87 -4.54 -7.04
N LEU A 40 -13.00 -3.23 -7.26
CA LEU A 40 -12.06 -2.22 -6.79
C LEU A 40 -12.26 -2.04 -5.28
N ILE A 41 -11.21 -2.27 -4.51
CA ILE A 41 -11.25 -2.25 -3.03
C ILE A 41 -10.47 -1.09 -2.41
N GLY A 42 -9.62 -0.44 -3.19
CA GLY A 42 -8.88 0.74 -2.74
C GLY A 42 -8.26 1.51 -3.90
N ALA A 43 -8.10 2.81 -3.72
CA ALA A 43 -7.39 3.70 -4.63
C ALA A 43 -6.56 4.71 -3.82
N PHE A 44 -5.37 5.01 -4.30
CA PHE A 44 -4.47 6.02 -3.75
C PHE A 44 -4.00 6.91 -4.90
N ASP A 45 -4.18 8.23 -4.75
CA ASP A 45 -3.76 9.23 -5.73
C ASP A 45 -2.94 10.31 -5.01
N LYS A 46 -1.67 10.45 -5.38
CA LYS A 46 -0.74 11.45 -4.86
C LYS A 46 -0.26 12.30 -6.01
N HIS A 47 -0.53 13.60 -5.92
CA HIS A 47 -0.08 14.62 -6.86
C HIS A 47 0.73 15.66 -6.11
N VAL A 48 2.00 15.83 -6.48
CA VAL A 48 2.94 16.77 -5.86
C VAL A 48 3.51 17.66 -6.95
N MET A 49 3.29 18.97 -6.82
CA MET A 49 3.92 19.98 -7.66
C MET A 49 4.87 20.82 -6.81
N VAL A 50 6.14 20.87 -7.20
CA VAL A 50 7.17 21.71 -6.57
C VAL A 50 7.71 22.66 -7.62
N GLU A 51 7.55 23.95 -7.39
CA GLU A 51 8.17 25.01 -8.20
C GLU A 51 9.28 25.66 -7.36
N GLN A 52 10.52 25.58 -7.83
CA GLN A 52 11.66 26.22 -7.22
C GLN A 52 12.24 27.25 -8.19
N TYR A 53 12.34 28.48 -7.73
CA TYR A 53 12.96 29.56 -8.48
C TYR A 53 14.23 30.02 -7.76
N ILE A 54 15.38 29.84 -8.41
CA ILE A 54 16.69 30.30 -7.94
C ILE A 54 17.05 31.50 -8.80
N GLY A 55 16.79 32.72 -8.31
CA GLY A 55 17.20 33.95 -8.99
C GLY A 55 17.89 34.91 -8.01
N MET A 56 18.75 35.77 -8.54
CA MET A 56 19.38 36.83 -7.76
C MET A 56 18.30 37.83 -7.32
N PRO A 57 18.21 38.20 -6.03
CA PRO A 57 17.29 39.25 -5.60
C PRO A 57 17.60 40.51 -6.43
N PHE A 58 16.56 41.21 -6.91
CA PHE A 58 16.56 42.37 -7.84
C PHE A 58 16.52 42.11 -9.35
N PHE A 59 17.15 41.05 -9.89
CA PHE A 59 17.11 40.79 -11.36
C PHE A 59 16.03 39.79 -11.78
N ALA A 60 15.42 39.09 -10.82
CA ALA A 60 14.35 38.12 -11.03
C ALA A 60 13.02 38.72 -11.53
N ASP A 61 12.75 40.00 -11.26
CA ASP A 61 11.49 40.66 -11.60
C ASP A 61 11.46 41.22 -13.03
N ILE A 62 12.62 41.30 -13.70
CA ILE A 62 12.72 41.76 -15.08
C ILE A 62 12.64 40.54 -16.00
N PRO A 63 11.60 40.38 -16.84
CA PRO A 63 11.33 39.13 -17.58
C PRO A 63 12.51 38.63 -18.43
N ILE A 64 13.31 39.56 -18.98
CA ILE A 64 14.47 39.25 -19.83
C ILE A 64 15.68 38.81 -18.99
N LEU A 65 15.91 39.44 -17.83
CA LEU A 65 17.04 39.10 -16.94
C LEU A 65 16.72 37.88 -16.06
N LYS A 66 15.43 37.62 -15.80
CA LYS A 66 14.91 36.45 -15.11
C LYS A 66 15.33 35.14 -15.77
N TYR A 67 15.33 35.08 -17.10
CA TYR A 67 15.75 33.90 -17.87
C TYR A 67 17.28 33.78 -18.01
N LEU A 68 18.02 34.88 -17.89
CA LEU A 68 19.48 34.90 -18.03
C LEU A 68 20.21 34.58 -16.71
N PHE A 69 19.60 34.94 -15.57
CA PHE A 69 20.17 34.81 -14.23
C PHE A 69 19.30 34.02 -13.24
N GLY A 70 18.16 33.51 -13.68
CA GLY A 70 17.27 32.66 -12.89
C GLY A 70 17.28 31.22 -13.40
N ALA A 71 17.41 30.26 -12.49
CA ALA A 71 17.12 28.87 -12.75
C ALA A 71 15.72 28.55 -12.20
N GLU A 72 14.85 28.04 -13.05
CA GLU A 72 13.52 27.55 -12.68
C GLU A 72 13.55 26.02 -12.71
N SER A 73 13.21 25.39 -11.59
CA SER A 73 13.04 23.95 -11.49
C SER A 73 11.58 23.68 -11.16
N LYS A 74 10.88 22.98 -12.07
CA LYS A 74 9.52 22.48 -11.85
C LYS A 74 9.55 20.97 -11.75
N VAL A 75 8.99 20.43 -10.68
CA VAL A 75 8.81 19.00 -10.47
C VAL A 75 7.31 18.72 -10.34
N ASP A 76 6.73 18.03 -11.33
CA ASP A 76 5.35 17.52 -11.28
C ASP A 76 5.41 16.00 -11.13
N SER A 77 5.02 15.50 -9.95
CA SER A 77 5.04 14.07 -9.61
C SER A 77 3.63 13.55 -9.36
N LYS A 78 3.24 12.51 -10.10
CA LYS A 78 1.92 11.87 -10.01
C LYS A 78 2.08 10.38 -9.75
N LEU A 79 1.43 9.88 -8.71
CA LEU A 79 1.40 8.47 -8.33
C LEU A 79 -0.04 8.03 -8.11
N LYS A 80 -0.49 7.05 -8.89
CA LYS A 80 -1.82 6.42 -8.74
C LYS A 80 -1.67 4.93 -8.51
N VAL A 81 -2.30 4.42 -7.46
CA VAL A 81 -2.32 3.00 -7.10
C VAL A 81 -3.77 2.56 -6.98
N PHE A 82 -4.12 1.43 -7.60
CA PHE A 82 -5.44 0.82 -7.53
C PHE A 82 -5.29 -0.61 -7.00
N VAL A 83 -6.19 -1.03 -6.14
CA VAL A 83 -6.23 -2.39 -5.58
C VAL A 83 -7.54 -3.04 -5.97
N THR A 84 -7.48 -4.17 -6.66
CA THR A 84 -8.63 -4.99 -7.01
C THR A 84 -8.55 -6.35 -6.33
N MET A 85 -9.71 -6.94 -6.06
CA MET A 85 -9.81 -8.27 -5.44
C MET A 85 -10.92 -9.09 -6.09
N THR A 86 -10.63 -10.37 -6.32
CA THR A 86 -11.57 -11.36 -6.88
C THR A 86 -11.58 -12.60 -5.99
N ALA A 87 -12.76 -12.97 -5.49
CA ALA A 87 -12.92 -14.20 -4.72
C ALA A 87 -13.21 -15.38 -5.67
N LYS A 88 -12.49 -16.50 -5.50
CA LYS A 88 -12.76 -17.75 -6.21
C LYS A 88 -13.20 -18.82 -5.20
N PRO A 89 -14.35 -19.47 -5.38
CA PRO A 89 -14.77 -20.57 -4.51
C PRO A 89 -13.84 -21.76 -4.74
N VAL A 90 -13.40 -22.41 -3.66
CA VAL A 90 -12.60 -23.63 -3.72
C VAL A 90 -13.55 -24.82 -3.71
N GLU A 91 -13.60 -25.58 -4.80
CA GLU A 91 -14.27 -26.88 -4.80
C GLU A 91 -13.36 -27.91 -4.11
N THR A 92 -13.76 -28.40 -2.93
CA THR A 92 -13.05 -29.46 -2.21
C THR A 92 -13.35 -30.81 -2.88
N LYS A 93 -12.73 -31.08 -4.03
CA LYS A 93 -12.88 -32.37 -4.72
C LYS A 93 -12.14 -33.52 -4.02
N ASN A 94 -11.26 -33.21 -3.07
CA ASN A 94 -10.62 -34.14 -2.16
C ASN A 94 -10.48 -33.48 -0.79
N VAL A 95 -11.51 -33.57 0.05
CA VAL A 95 -11.32 -33.39 1.49
C VAL A 95 -10.37 -34.50 1.93
N PRO A 96 -9.19 -34.21 2.51
CA PRO A 96 -8.48 -35.24 3.27
C PRO A 96 -9.46 -35.77 4.31
N SER A 97 -9.62 -37.09 4.37
CA SER A 97 -10.34 -37.77 5.44
C SER A 97 -10.03 -37.09 6.78
N PRO A 98 -11.03 -36.82 7.65
CA PRO A 98 -10.80 -36.23 8.96
C PRO A 98 -10.03 -37.22 9.84
N ALA A 99 -8.71 -37.28 9.64
CA ALA A 99 -7.76 -38.11 10.35
C ALA A 99 -6.68 -37.23 11.02
N ALA A 100 -7.10 -36.08 11.57
CA ALA A 100 -6.25 -35.20 12.37
C ALA A 100 -6.96 -34.69 13.64
N GLY A 101 -7.87 -35.50 14.19
CA GLY A 101 -8.55 -35.20 15.44
C GLY A 101 -9.32 -36.41 15.93
N GLU A 102 -8.61 -37.46 16.38
CA GLU A 102 -9.23 -38.39 17.33
C GLU A 102 -9.61 -37.56 18.56
N MET A 103 -10.90 -37.36 18.75
CA MET A 103 -11.43 -36.95 20.05
C MET A 103 -11.16 -38.14 20.98
N ILE A 104 -10.13 -38.06 21.81
CA ILE A 104 -10.02 -38.96 22.96
C ILE A 104 -11.24 -38.65 23.82
N ASP A 105 -12.25 -39.51 23.72
CA ASP A 105 -13.42 -39.46 24.57
C ASP A 105 -12.93 -39.57 26.02
N THR A 106 -13.16 -38.52 26.80
CA THR A 106 -12.70 -38.36 28.19
C THR A 106 -13.13 -39.52 29.11
N LEU A 107 -14.06 -40.35 28.65
CA LEU A 107 -14.48 -41.59 29.32
C LEU A 107 -13.42 -42.70 29.27
N ILE A 108 -12.62 -42.82 28.20
CA ILE A 108 -11.56 -43.84 28.09
C ILE A 108 -10.34 -43.47 28.95
N ALA A 109 -10.02 -42.17 29.05
CA ALA A 109 -8.95 -41.67 29.91
C ALA A 109 -9.24 -41.89 31.41
N ALA A 110 -10.52 -41.90 31.82
CA ALA A 110 -10.91 -42.16 33.21
C ALA A 110 -10.86 -43.65 33.59
N SER A 111 -11.02 -44.58 32.64
CA SER A 111 -10.94 -46.02 32.93
C SER A 111 -9.52 -46.59 32.96
N ALA A 112 -8.53 -45.86 32.44
CA ALA A 112 -7.12 -46.25 32.47
C ALA A 112 -6.37 -45.78 33.73
N ALA A 113 -7.02 -44.98 34.59
CA ALA A 113 -6.46 -44.45 35.83
C ALA A 113 -6.93 -45.21 37.08
N LYS A 114 -7.05 -46.55 36.98
CA LYS A 114 -7.40 -47.41 38.12
C LYS A 114 -6.46 -48.59 38.25
#